data_AF-R0CFQ4-F1
#
_entry.id   AF-R0CFQ4-F1
#
_cell.length_a   1.000
_cell.length_b   1.000
_cell.length_c   1.000
_cell.angle_alpha   90.00
_cell.angle_beta   90.00
_cell.angle_gamma   90.00
#
_symmetry.space_group_name_H-M   'P 1'
#
loop_
_entity.id
_entity.type
_entity.pdbx_description
1 polymer ?
#
loop_
_entity_poly.entity_id
_entity_poly.type
_entity_poly.pdbx_seq_one_letter_code
_entity_poly.pdbx_strand_id
1 'polypeptide(L)'
;MRAMFDGDYRRAPAACTDRQRQARIGHAHKQYAAKDYEAARTTLRSLLADCDPFMDWIERDKARSDLAVTEYHRGDTAQCLAVLFETTAITAQKDASLILLPCDADNYASTSKAILYNQKLCQSPGKH
;
A
#
# COMPACT_ATOMS: atom_id res chain seq x y z
N MET A 1 -24.62 5.69 7.69
CA MET A 1 -24.46 4.45 8.47
C MET A 1 -23.95 4.81 9.86
N ARG A 2 -24.54 4.29 10.93
CA ARG A 2 -23.99 4.45 12.30
C ARG A 2 -22.84 3.45 12.46
N ALA A 3 -21.85 3.77 13.29
CA ALA A 3 -20.80 2.80 13.65
C ALA A 3 -21.45 1.58 14.31
N MET A 4 -21.11 0.39 13.81
CA MET A 4 -21.53 -0.89 14.36
C MET A 4 -20.28 -1.61 14.90
N PHE A 5 -20.47 -2.48 15.90
CA PHE A 5 -19.40 -3.29 16.50
C PHE A 5 -19.58 -4.76 16.12
N ASP A 6 -19.82 -5.03 14.84
CA ASP A 6 -19.90 -6.35 14.24
C ASP A 6 -18.67 -6.61 13.35
N GLY A 7 -18.08 -7.80 13.46
CA GLY A 7 -16.89 -8.17 12.71
C GLY A 7 -16.15 -9.39 13.26
N ASP A 8 -15.23 -9.92 12.45
CA ASP A 8 -14.34 -11.01 12.85
C ASP A 8 -13.19 -10.48 13.71
N TYR A 9 -13.28 -10.65 15.02
CA TYR A 9 -12.20 -10.30 15.95
C TYR A 9 -11.12 -11.38 15.96
N ARG A 10 -10.20 -11.32 15.01
CA ARG A 10 -9.08 -12.26 14.90
C ARG A 10 -7.89 -11.79 15.73
N ARG A 11 -7.30 -12.69 16.50
CA ARG A 11 -6.01 -12.44 17.12
C ARG A 11 -4.92 -12.49 16.05
N ALA A 12 -4.24 -11.36 15.83
CA ALA A 12 -3.11 -11.32 14.91
C ALA A 12 -2.00 -12.30 15.37
N PRO A 13 -1.39 -13.06 14.44
CA PRO A 13 -0.17 -13.80 14.72
C PRO A 13 0.93 -12.86 15.23
N ALA A 14 1.91 -13.40 15.96
CA ALA A 14 3.02 -12.60 16.50
C ALA A 14 3.72 -11.74 15.42
N ALA A 15 3.88 -12.29 14.21
CA ALA A 15 4.49 -11.63 13.06
C ALA A 15 3.68 -10.44 12.49
N CYS A 16 2.37 -10.38 12.78
CA CYS A 16 1.44 -9.40 12.22
C CYS A 16 0.82 -8.50 13.29
N THR A 17 1.42 -8.40 14.48
CA THR A 17 1.07 -7.33 15.43
C THR A 17 1.40 -5.96 14.83
N ASP A 18 0.69 -4.91 15.23
CA ASP A 18 0.90 -3.56 14.70
C ASP A 18 2.37 -3.14 14.80
N ARG A 19 3.00 -3.41 15.95
CA ARG A 19 4.43 -3.15 16.16
C ARG A 19 5.32 -3.86 15.13
N GLN A 20 5.04 -5.13 14.83
CA GLN A 20 5.84 -5.91 13.89
C GLN A 20 5.59 -5.48 12.44
N ARG A 21 4.34 -5.17 12.06
CA ARG A 21 4.04 -4.61 10.73
C ARG A 21 4.76 -3.28 10.52
N GLN A 22 4.66 -2.36 11.47
CA GLN A 22 5.34 -1.06 11.40
C GLN A 22 6.88 -1.19 11.39
N ALA A 23 7.44 -2.15 12.12
CA ALA A 23 8.88 -2.43 12.07
C ALA A 23 9.32 -2.92 10.68
N ARG A 24 8.53 -3.78 10.03
CA ARG A 24 8.80 -4.28 8.66
C ARG A 24 8.67 -3.18 7.62
N ILE A 25 7.65 -2.32 7.71
CA ILE A 25 7.49 -1.15 6.85
C ILE A 25 8.69 -0.22 7.00
N GLY A 26 9.07 0.12 8.25
CA GLY A 26 10.24 0.96 8.50
C GLY A 26 11.56 0.33 8.04
N HIS A 27 11.68 -1.00 8.07
CA HIS A 27 12.83 -1.70 7.50
C HIS A 27 12.86 -1.59 5.97
N ALA A 28 11.72 -1.79 5.30
CA ALA A 28 11.59 -1.61 3.86
C ALA A 28 11.94 -0.18 3.42
N HIS A 29 11.51 0.84 4.17
CA HIS A 29 11.89 2.24 3.90
C HIS A 29 13.40 2.47 3.99
N LYS A 30 14.08 1.83 4.96
CA LYS A 30 15.55 1.91 5.08
C LYS A 30 16.25 1.22 3.90
N GLN A 31 15.79 0.05 3.49
CA GLN A 31 16.32 -0.68 2.32
C GLN A 31 16.13 0.16 1.05
N TYR A 32 14.94 0.71 0.86
CA TYR A 32 14.63 1.61 -0.25
C TYR A 32 15.53 2.85 -0.26
N ALA A 33 15.72 3.50 0.89
CA ALA A 33 16.59 4.67 1.02
C ALA A 33 18.06 4.34 0.70
N ALA A 34 18.49 3.11 0.97
CA ALA A 34 19.81 2.59 0.58
C ALA A 34 19.88 2.17 -0.91
N LYS A 35 18.80 2.35 -1.68
CA LYS A 35 18.63 1.88 -3.07
C LYS A 35 18.71 0.35 -3.22
N ASP A 36 18.55 -0.40 -2.13
CA ASP A 36 18.40 -1.85 -2.17
C ASP A 36 16.93 -2.20 -2.44
N TYR A 37 16.53 -1.98 -3.69
CA TYR A 37 15.13 -2.15 -4.11
C TYR A 37 14.69 -3.61 -4.11
N GLU A 38 15.60 -4.57 -4.31
CA GLU A 38 15.29 -6.00 -4.22
C GLU A 38 14.96 -6.42 -2.78
N ALA A 39 15.76 -5.95 -1.80
CA ALA A 39 15.49 -6.24 -0.40
C ALA A 39 14.20 -5.57 0.08
N ALA A 40 13.99 -4.30 -0.26
CA ALA A 40 12.76 -3.58 0.05
C ALA A 40 11.52 -4.30 -0.51
N ARG A 41 11.59 -4.72 -1.78
CA ARG A 41 10.52 -5.49 -2.44
C ARG A 41 10.24 -6.78 -1.69
N THR A 42 11.28 -7.53 -1.34
CA THR A 42 11.14 -8.81 -0.64
C THR A 42 10.45 -8.62 0.71
N THR A 43 10.86 -7.61 1.48
CA THR A 43 10.25 -7.28 2.77
C THR A 43 8.77 -6.87 2.63
N LEU A 44 8.44 -6.01 1.66
CA LEU A 44 7.06 -5.54 1.42
C LEU A 44 6.15 -6.65 0.90
N ARG A 45 6.62 -7.47 -0.06
CA ARG A 45 5.85 -8.61 -0.58
C ARG A 45 5.52 -9.62 0.51
N SER A 46 6.50 -9.98 1.34
CA SER A 46 6.24 -10.88 2.45
C SER A 46 5.30 -10.23 3.48
N LEU A 47 5.39 -8.92 3.73
CA LEU A 47 4.49 -8.24 4.66
C LEU A 47 3.04 -8.34 4.18
N LEU A 48 2.80 -7.99 2.91
CA LEU A 48 1.47 -8.06 2.31
C LEU A 48 0.95 -9.51 2.25
N ALA A 49 1.80 -10.49 1.92
CA ALA A 49 1.40 -11.90 1.88
C ALA A 49 0.99 -12.43 3.26
N ASP A 50 1.74 -12.09 4.32
CA ASP A 50 1.51 -12.65 5.65
C ASP A 50 0.42 -11.90 6.42
N CYS A 51 0.35 -10.57 6.25
CA CYS A 51 -0.34 -9.69 7.19
C CYS A 51 -1.50 -8.88 6.61
N ASP A 52 -1.76 -8.94 5.30
CA ASP A 52 -2.88 -8.22 4.67
C ASP A 52 -4.24 -8.40 5.39
N PRO A 53 -4.64 -9.62 5.84
CA PRO A 53 -5.89 -9.81 6.58
C PRO A 53 -5.95 -9.12 7.95
N PHE A 54 -4.82 -8.62 8.47
CA PHE A 54 -4.68 -7.97 9.77
C PHE A 54 -4.30 -6.49 9.65
N MET A 55 -4.27 -5.95 8.43
CA MET A 55 -3.97 -4.54 8.17
C MET A 55 -5.26 -3.76 7.97
N ASP A 56 -5.28 -2.55 8.54
CA ASP A 56 -6.24 -1.53 8.13
C ASP A 56 -6.10 -1.27 6.63
N TRP A 57 -7.21 -0.91 5.98
CA TRP A 57 -7.26 -0.75 4.53
C TRP A 57 -6.37 0.41 4.04
N ILE A 58 -6.22 1.49 4.81
CA ILE A 58 -5.31 2.60 4.48
C ILE A 58 -3.86 2.16 4.65
N GLU A 59 -3.54 1.42 5.71
CA GLU A 59 -2.20 0.85 5.94
C GLU A 59 -1.77 -0.04 4.78
N ARG A 60 -2.68 -0.89 4.32
CA ARG A 60 -2.49 -1.82 3.19
C ARG A 60 -2.26 -1.08 1.88
N ASP A 61 -3.07 -0.07 1.57
CA ASP A 61 -2.90 0.73 0.35
C ASP A 61 -1.60 1.55 0.36
N LYS A 62 -1.17 2.02 1.53
CA LYS A 62 0.15 2.63 1.71
C LYS A 62 1.27 1.62 1.41
N ALA A 63 1.22 0.42 1.97
CA ALA A 63 2.22 -0.62 1.73
C ALA A 63 2.26 -1.07 0.25
N ARG A 64 1.10 -1.13 -0.43
CA ARG A 64 1.02 -1.33 -1.88
C ARG A 64 1.67 -0.18 -2.66
N SER A 65 1.46 1.07 -2.24
CA SER A 65 2.10 2.23 -2.85
C SER A 65 3.63 2.21 -2.70
N ASP A 66 4.12 1.85 -1.51
CA ASP A 66 5.57 1.68 -1.24
C ASP A 66 6.16 0.55 -2.09
N LEU A 67 5.44 -0.57 -2.25
CA LEU A 67 5.88 -1.66 -3.12
C LEU A 67 5.87 -1.22 -4.58
N ALA A 68 4.86 -0.49 -5.04
CA ALA A 68 4.79 -0.02 -6.42
C ALA A 68 5.97 0.89 -6.79
N VAL A 69 6.29 1.89 -5.97
CA VAL A 69 7.45 2.76 -6.24
C VAL A 69 8.78 2.00 -6.13
N THR A 70 8.84 0.94 -5.32
CA THR A 70 9.98 0.01 -5.32
C THR A 70 10.11 -0.73 -6.66
N GLU A 71 9.01 -1.28 -7.19
CA GLU A 71 9.00 -1.96 -8.49
C GLU A 71 9.34 -1.01 -9.64
N TYR A 72 8.88 0.23 -9.56
CA TYR A 72 9.26 1.31 -10.48
C TYR A 72 10.78 1.50 -10.56
N HIS A 73 11.45 1.63 -9.41
CA HIS A 73 12.91 1.80 -9.37
C HIS A 73 13.70 0.54 -9.75
N ARG A 74 13.08 -0.64 -9.69
CA ARG A 74 13.62 -1.88 -10.29
C ARG A 74 13.47 -1.93 -11.81
N GLY A 75 12.75 -0.98 -12.42
CA GLY A 75 12.41 -0.98 -13.84
C GLY A 75 11.24 -1.90 -14.21
N ASP A 76 10.52 -2.45 -13.23
CA ASP A 76 9.38 -3.35 -13.44
C ASP A 76 8.05 -2.57 -13.39
N THR A 77 7.78 -1.83 -14.47
CA THR A 77 6.58 -0.99 -14.57
C THR A 77 5.28 -1.81 -14.63
N ALA A 78 5.33 -3.04 -15.15
CA ALA A 78 4.20 -3.95 -15.16
C ALA A 78 3.80 -4.33 -13.73
N GLN A 79 4.77 -4.73 -12.90
CA GLN A 79 4.51 -5.04 -11.50
C GLN A 79 4.14 -3.80 -10.69
N CYS A 80 4.73 -2.64 -11.00
CA CYS A 80 4.36 -1.34 -10.41
C CYS A 80 2.86 -1.05 -10.57
N LEU A 81 2.33 -1.17 -11.80
CA LEU A 81 0.90 -0.97 -12.07
C LEU A 81 0.04 -2.06 -11.44
N ALA A 82 0.49 -3.32 -11.47
CA ALA A 82 -0.26 -4.43 -10.92
C ALA A 82 -0.51 -4.28 -9.41
N VAL A 83 0.49 -3.84 -8.64
CA VAL A 83 0.35 -3.66 -7.19
C VAL A 83 -0.62 -2.54 -6.83
N LEU A 84 -0.68 -1.47 -7.63
CA LEU A 84 -1.60 -0.36 -7.40
C LEU A 84 -3.03 -0.66 -7.80
N PHE A 85 -3.26 -1.64 -8.69
CA PHE A 85 -4.54 -1.88 -9.34
C PHE A 85 -5.71 -2.06 -8.37
N GLU A 86 -5.46 -2.69 -7.22
CA GLU A 86 -6.47 -3.00 -6.19
C GLU A 86 -6.62 -1.93 -5.11
N THR A 87 -5.84 -0.84 -5.18
CA THR A 87 -5.95 0.22 -4.19
C THR A 87 -7.25 1.02 -4.39
N THR A 88 -7.78 1.54 -3.29
CA THR A 88 -9.01 2.34 -3.25
C THR A 88 -8.89 3.57 -4.15
N ALA A 89 -7.69 4.15 -4.26
CA ALA A 89 -7.46 5.34 -5.10
C ALA A 89 -7.56 5.02 -6.60
N ILE A 90 -7.09 3.83 -7.03
CA ILE A 90 -7.24 3.40 -8.42
C ILE A 90 -8.67 2.98 -8.71
N THR A 91 -9.34 2.29 -7.78
CA THR A 91 -10.75 1.92 -7.93
C THR A 91 -11.64 3.15 -8.03
N ALA A 92 -11.44 4.16 -7.17
CA ALA A 92 -12.20 5.42 -7.17
C ALA A 92 -12.06 6.22 -8.48
N GLN A 93 -10.93 6.10 -9.19
CA GLN A 93 -10.78 6.72 -10.51
C GLN A 93 -11.63 6.04 -11.59
N LYS A 94 -11.91 4.74 -11.44
CA LYS A 94 -12.65 3.93 -12.41
C LYS A 94 -14.14 3.87 -12.12
N ASP A 95 -14.50 4.00 -10.85
CA ASP A 95 -15.86 3.91 -10.37
C ASP A 95 -16.23 5.18 -9.60
N ALA A 96 -16.90 6.09 -10.30
CA ALA A 96 -17.39 7.35 -9.72
C ALA A 96 -18.48 7.16 -8.65
N SER A 97 -19.03 5.94 -8.51
CA SER A 97 -19.99 5.63 -7.43
C SER A 97 -19.31 5.31 -6.10
N LEU A 98 -17.99 5.06 -6.09
CA LEU A 98 -17.21 4.85 -4.87
C LEU A 98 -17.00 6.19 -4.17
N ILE A 99 -17.87 6.50 -3.22
CA ILE A 99 -17.81 7.69 -2.38
C ILE A 99 -17.37 7.28 -0.98
N LEU A 100 -16.18 7.72 -0.57
CA LEU A 100 -15.70 7.55 0.79
C LEU A 100 -16.52 8.43 1.75
N LEU A 101 -16.77 7.93 2.96
CA LEU A 101 -17.33 8.75 4.02
C LEU A 101 -16.34 9.90 4.34
N PRO A 102 -16.80 11.07 4.84
CA PRO A 102 -15.94 12.22 5.05
C PRO A 102 -14.67 11.92 5.87
N CYS A 103 -14.80 11.20 6.99
CA CYS A 103 -13.65 10.84 7.82
C CYS A 103 -12.65 9.94 7.08
N ASP A 104 -13.13 8.98 6.29
CA ASP A 104 -12.28 8.08 5.50
C ASP A 104 -11.58 8.86 4.39
N ALA A 105 -12.29 9.77 3.72
CA ALA A 105 -11.73 10.65 2.70
C ALA A 105 -10.60 11.52 3.27
N ASP A 106 -10.80 12.13 4.44
CA ASP A 106 -9.80 12.95 5.11
C ASP A 106 -8.57 12.14 5.52
N ASN A 107 -8.77 10.97 6.14
CA ASN A 107 -7.68 10.08 6.55
C ASN A 107 -6.91 9.50 5.36
N TYR A 108 -7.60 9.24 4.25
CA TYR A 108 -7.03 8.61 3.05
C TYR A 108 -6.42 9.60 2.06
N ALA A 109 -6.71 10.91 2.17
CA ALA A 109 -6.31 11.91 1.18
C ALA A 109 -4.81 11.89 0.84
N SER A 110 -3.95 11.78 1.87
CA SER A 110 -2.50 11.73 1.68
C SER A 110 -2.04 10.44 0.95
N THR A 111 -2.57 9.29 1.36
CA THR A 111 -2.30 7.98 0.74
C THR A 111 -2.78 7.94 -0.70
N SER A 112 -4.00 8.42 -0.96
CA SER A 112 -4.57 8.53 -2.31
C SER A 112 -3.67 9.38 -3.21
N LYS A 113 -3.27 10.57 -2.76
CA LYS A 113 -2.38 11.44 -3.53
C LYS A 113 -1.05 10.76 -3.88
N ALA A 114 -0.45 10.04 -2.93
CA ALA A 114 0.78 9.30 -3.17
C ALA A 114 0.60 8.17 -4.19
N ILE A 115 -0.47 7.39 -4.09
CA ILE A 115 -0.80 6.32 -5.04
C ILE A 115 -0.99 6.88 -6.45
N LEU A 116 -1.77 7.95 -6.60
CA LEU A 116 -2.03 8.57 -7.90
C LEU A 116 -0.76 9.17 -8.52
N TYR A 117 0.15 9.69 -7.69
CA TYR A 117 1.45 10.14 -8.15
C TYR A 117 2.31 8.95 -8.63
N ASN A 118 2.40 7.89 -7.84
CA ASN A 118 3.17 6.69 -8.18
C ASN A 118 2.60 5.97 -9.42
N GLN A 119 1.28 5.97 -9.60
CA GLN A 119 0.66 5.45 -10.82
C GLN A 119 1.18 6.18 -12.07
N LYS A 120 1.26 7.51 -12.03
CA LYS A 120 1.80 8.30 -13.15
C LYS A 120 3.27 7.98 -13.42
N LEU A 121 4.07 7.77 -12.37
CA LEU A 121 5.44 7.28 -12.51
C LEU A 121 5.48 5.92 -13.22
N CYS A 122 4.67 4.95 -12.77
CA CYS A 122 4.59 3.63 -13.41
C CYS A 122 4.18 3.69 -14.89
N GLN A 123 3.28 4.61 -15.27
CA GLN A 123 2.75 4.76 -16.63
C GLN A 123 3.71 5.48 -17.59
N SER A 124 4.57 6.34 -17.07
CA SER A 124 5.48 7.16 -17.87
C SER A 124 6.87 7.11 -17.25
N PRO A 125 7.54 5.94 -17.33
CA PRO A 125 8.87 5.79 -16.75
C PRO A 125 9.82 6.80 -17.41
N GLY A 126 10.31 7.74 -16.60
CA GLY A 126 11.44 8.57 -17.00
C GLY A 126 12.65 7.66 -17.23
N LYS A 127 13.55 8.05 -18.13
CA LYS A 127 14.85 7.38 -18.24
C LYS A 127 15.57 7.54 -16.88
N HIS A 128 15.71 6.45 -16.14
CA HIS A 128 16.46 6.39 -14.89
C HIS A 128 17.92 6.05 -15.12
#